data_AF-M2NJ59-F1
#
_entry.id   AF-M2NJ59-F1
#
_cell.length_a   1.000
_cell.length_b   1.000
_cell.length_c   1.000
_cell.angle_alpha   90.00
_cell.angle_beta   90.00
_cell.angle_gamma   90.00
#
_symmetry.space_group_name_H-M   'P 1'
#
loop_
_entity.id
_entity.type
_entity.pdbx_description
1 polymer ?
#
loop_
_entity_poly.entity_id
_entity_poly.type
_entity_poly.pdbx_seq_one_letter_code
_entity_poly.pdbx_strand_id
1 'polypeptide(L)'
;MPQPSTPPSSATDTPTLDERYGLTPLTPEQYAAYKSSSRLSIPFPLRLPATTALAFTTGFFLGISQGSLTSGLRFRAENAHRFPTNQAGWYLYHKSKNYNMALGGIVEGCKMGGKTGLWVGVFVGMEECVDWGRNAVRGLVVGKDGGMSRDVLSTILAGVGTAGMFSAWHRFPVATTVRTAKMGAKYGLALGVVEDAVSFARGRKLGYVEFLRRHVFGGEDKEGEADAAVG
;
A
#
# COMPACT_ATOMS: atom_id res chain seq x y z
N MET A 1 58.35 -1.02 -49.50
CA MET A 1 56.89 -0.87 -49.41
C MET A 1 56.46 -1.22 -47.99
N PRO A 2 55.66 -0.35 -47.35
CA PRO A 2 55.22 -0.52 -45.97
C PRO A 2 54.07 -1.54 -45.89
N GLN A 3 54.05 -2.37 -44.83
CA GLN A 3 52.88 -3.16 -44.46
C GLN A 3 51.94 -2.28 -43.63
N PRO A 4 50.62 -2.24 -43.90
CA PRO A 4 49.68 -1.43 -43.14
C PRO A 4 49.48 -2.02 -41.73
N SER A 5 49.77 -1.23 -40.70
CA SER A 5 49.42 -1.54 -39.32
C SER A 5 47.89 -1.56 -39.17
N THR A 6 47.35 -2.68 -38.72
CA THR A 6 45.97 -2.76 -38.27
C THR A 6 45.77 -1.84 -37.05
N PRO A 7 44.75 -0.98 -37.02
CA PRO A 7 44.47 -0.19 -35.83
C PRO A 7 44.07 -1.13 -34.67
N PRO A 8 44.54 -0.89 -33.44
CA PRO A 8 43.96 -1.58 -32.29
C PRO A 8 42.48 -1.22 -32.20
N SER A 9 41.63 -2.24 -32.23
CA SER A 9 40.22 -2.12 -31.90
C SER A 9 40.12 -1.76 -30.42
N SER A 10 40.21 -0.46 -30.10
CA SER A 10 39.78 0.07 -28.83
C SER A 10 38.26 0.06 -28.82
N ALA A 11 37.69 -1.13 -28.58
CA ALA A 11 36.40 -1.22 -27.93
C ALA A 11 36.52 -0.37 -26.67
N THR A 12 35.96 0.83 -26.73
CA THR A 12 35.90 1.73 -25.59
C THR A 12 34.97 1.02 -24.62
N ASP A 13 35.53 0.34 -23.61
CA ASP A 13 34.83 -0.07 -22.40
C ASP A 13 34.31 1.20 -21.74
N THR A 14 33.19 1.67 -22.27
CA THR A 14 32.43 2.74 -21.67
C THR A 14 31.63 2.02 -20.59
N PRO A 15 31.99 2.16 -19.30
CA PRO A 15 31.21 1.51 -18.25
C PRO A 15 29.76 1.94 -18.43
N THR A 16 28.88 0.94 -18.54
CA THR A 16 27.44 1.16 -18.65
C THR A 16 27.00 2.01 -17.45
N LEU A 17 25.95 2.81 -17.59
CA LEU A 17 25.50 3.71 -16.53
C LEU A 17 25.31 2.96 -15.19
N ASP A 18 24.91 1.69 -15.26
CA ASP A 18 24.71 0.79 -14.13
C ASP A 18 25.99 0.56 -13.30
N GLU A 19 27.15 0.35 -13.96
CA GLU A 19 28.45 0.22 -13.29
C GLU A 19 28.96 1.54 -12.73
N ARG A 20 28.72 2.67 -13.42
CA ARG A 20 29.13 4.00 -12.95
C ARG A 20 28.44 4.41 -11.65
N TYR A 21 27.22 3.93 -11.42
CA TYR A 21 26.45 4.24 -10.21
C TYR A 21 26.44 3.10 -9.18
N GLY A 22 27.17 2.01 -9.41
CA GLY A 22 27.20 0.86 -8.51
C GLY A 22 25.85 0.18 -8.31
N LEU A 23 24.90 0.36 -9.25
CA LEU A 23 23.65 -0.37 -9.25
C LEU A 23 23.91 -1.75 -9.84
N THR A 24 24.23 -2.71 -8.99
CA THR A 24 24.20 -4.12 -9.41
C THR A 24 22.72 -4.50 -9.64
N PRO A 25 22.30 -4.83 -10.87
CA PRO A 25 20.95 -5.32 -11.08
C PRO A 25 20.79 -6.62 -10.31
N LEU A 26 19.68 -6.75 -9.56
CA LEU A 26 19.38 -7.98 -8.83
C LEU A 26 19.41 -9.16 -9.81
N THR A 27 20.10 -10.24 -9.43
CA THR A 27 20.10 -11.45 -10.25
C THR A 27 18.67 -11.98 -10.40
N PRO A 28 18.32 -12.68 -11.50
CA PRO A 28 16.98 -13.21 -11.70
C PRO A 28 16.46 -14.06 -10.52
N GLU A 29 17.37 -14.77 -9.86
CA GLU A 29 17.09 -15.56 -8.65
C GLU A 29 16.77 -14.67 -7.44
N GLN A 30 17.53 -13.60 -7.22
CA GLN A 30 17.27 -12.62 -6.17
C GLN A 30 15.94 -11.90 -6.40
N TYR A 31 15.59 -11.59 -7.65
CA TYR A 31 14.31 -10.99 -8.00
C TYR A 31 13.14 -11.95 -7.75
N ALA A 32 13.29 -13.24 -8.07
CA ALA A 32 12.31 -14.26 -7.76
C ALA A 32 12.11 -14.45 -6.24
N ALA A 33 13.19 -14.42 -5.46
CA ALA A 33 13.16 -14.47 -3.99
C ALA A 33 12.52 -13.20 -3.38
N TYR A 34 12.80 -12.04 -3.95
CA TYR A 34 12.16 -10.77 -3.55
C TYR A 34 10.66 -10.79 -3.87
N LYS A 35 10.26 -11.31 -5.03
CA LYS A 35 8.86 -11.44 -5.45
C LYS A 35 8.10 -12.45 -4.59
N SER A 36 8.70 -13.59 -4.24
CA SER A 36 8.08 -14.60 -3.37
C SER A 36 7.90 -14.09 -1.94
N SER A 37 8.85 -13.28 -1.46
CA SER A 37 8.83 -12.60 -0.15
C SER A 37 7.98 -11.32 -0.13
N SER A 38 7.47 -10.86 -1.28
CA SER A 38 6.67 -9.64 -1.38
C SER A 38 5.20 -9.88 -1.06
N ARG A 39 4.60 -8.99 -0.25
CA ARG A 39 3.15 -8.99 -0.01
C ARG A 39 2.42 -8.95 -1.35
N LEU A 40 1.47 -9.88 -1.54
CA LEU A 40 0.70 -10.04 -2.78
C LEU A 40 1.51 -10.33 -4.06
N SER A 41 2.81 -10.67 -3.96
CA SER A 41 3.73 -10.90 -5.10
C SER A 41 3.96 -9.67 -6.01
N ILE A 42 3.66 -8.48 -5.47
CA ILE A 42 3.82 -7.20 -6.15
C ILE A 42 4.98 -6.45 -5.47
N PRO A 43 6.02 -6.03 -6.22
CA PRO A 43 7.15 -5.29 -5.66
C PRO A 43 6.69 -3.92 -5.12
N PHE A 44 7.31 -3.44 -4.04
CA PHE A 44 7.00 -2.14 -3.43
C PHE A 44 6.87 -0.96 -4.41
N PRO A 45 7.79 -0.76 -5.38
CA PRO A 45 7.68 0.36 -6.34
C PRO A 45 6.43 0.30 -7.22
N LEU A 46 5.83 -0.87 -7.42
CA LEU A 46 4.57 -1.01 -8.13
C LEU A 46 3.35 -0.95 -7.19
N ARG A 47 3.52 -1.44 -5.95
CA ARG A 47 2.47 -1.48 -4.93
C ARG A 47 2.01 -0.08 -4.54
N LEU A 48 2.95 0.83 -4.27
CA LEU A 48 2.65 2.19 -3.80
C LEU A 48 1.83 3.03 -4.83
N PRO A 49 2.23 3.15 -6.11
CA PRO A 49 1.42 3.89 -7.08
C PRO A 49 0.07 3.20 -7.35
N ALA A 50 0.02 1.86 -7.34
CA ALA A 50 -1.23 1.13 -7.57
C ALA A 50 -2.25 1.36 -6.43
N THR A 51 -1.83 1.21 -5.17
CA THR A 51 -2.72 1.40 -4.02
C THR A 51 -3.14 2.86 -3.85
N THR A 52 -2.24 3.81 -4.09
CA THR A 52 -2.57 5.25 -4.03
C THR A 52 -3.52 5.67 -5.15
N ALA A 53 -3.40 5.11 -6.37
CA ALA A 53 -4.35 5.34 -7.46
C ALA A 53 -5.74 4.76 -7.14
N LEU A 54 -5.81 3.55 -6.56
CA LEU A 54 -7.07 2.96 -6.10
C LEU A 54 -7.71 3.75 -4.95
N ALA A 55 -6.89 4.24 -4.02
CA ALA A 55 -7.36 5.11 -2.95
C ALA A 55 -7.86 6.47 -3.48
N PHE A 56 -7.15 7.04 -4.46
CA PHE A 56 -7.55 8.27 -5.13
C PHE A 56 -8.90 8.11 -5.82
N THR A 57 -9.08 7.06 -6.62
CA THR A 57 -10.34 6.80 -7.33
C THR A 57 -11.50 6.63 -6.36
N THR A 58 -11.32 5.84 -5.30
CA THR A 58 -12.33 5.66 -4.26
C THR A 58 -12.68 6.99 -3.56
N GLY A 59 -11.68 7.78 -3.17
CA GLY A 59 -11.89 9.10 -2.56
C GLY A 59 -12.50 10.12 -3.52
N PHE A 60 -12.20 10.00 -4.82
CA PHE A 60 -12.73 10.85 -5.88
C PHE A 60 -14.24 10.62 -6.08
N PHE A 61 -14.69 9.36 -6.16
CA PHE A 61 -16.12 9.06 -6.24
C PHE A 61 -16.90 9.49 -5.00
N LEU A 62 -16.31 9.32 -3.82
CA LEU A 62 -16.90 9.79 -2.57
C LEU A 62 -17.03 11.33 -2.56
N GLY A 63 -15.99 12.03 -3.01
CA GLY A 63 -15.98 13.49 -3.12
C GLY A 63 -16.90 14.03 -4.21
N ILE A 64 -17.06 13.36 -5.35
CA ILE A 64 -18.07 13.71 -6.36
C ILE A 64 -19.47 13.66 -5.74
N SER A 65 -19.78 12.56 -5.05
CA SER A 65 -21.10 12.36 -4.45
C SER A 65 -21.40 13.46 -3.42
N GLN A 66 -20.44 13.75 -2.54
CA GLN A 66 -20.63 14.77 -1.50
C GLN A 66 -20.59 16.21 -2.05
N GLY A 67 -19.70 16.51 -2.98
CA GLY A 67 -19.55 17.82 -3.61
C GLY A 67 -20.72 18.19 -4.51
N SER A 68 -21.25 17.24 -5.29
CA SER A 68 -22.42 17.46 -6.15
C SER A 68 -23.69 17.74 -5.34
N LEU A 69 -23.92 17.00 -4.25
CA LEU A 69 -25.05 17.25 -3.36
C LEU A 69 -24.95 18.64 -2.70
N THR A 70 -23.77 18.98 -2.18
CA THR A 70 -23.57 20.26 -1.48
C THR A 70 -23.76 21.46 -2.41
N SER A 71 -23.16 21.42 -3.61
CA SER A 71 -23.31 22.48 -4.63
C SER A 71 -24.74 22.55 -5.17
N GLY A 72 -25.42 21.41 -5.34
CA GLY A 72 -26.82 21.37 -5.75
C GLY A 72 -27.77 21.97 -4.72
N LEU A 73 -27.54 21.74 -3.42
CA LEU A 73 -28.30 22.36 -2.34
C LEU A 73 -28.05 23.87 -2.25
N ARG A 74 -26.79 24.30 -2.40
CA ARG A 74 -26.43 25.73 -2.46
C ARG A 74 -27.12 26.45 -3.62
N PHE A 75 -27.06 25.87 -4.82
CA PHE A 75 -27.73 26.44 -6.00
C PHE A 75 -29.25 26.57 -5.78
N ARG A 76 -29.89 25.58 -5.15
CA ARG A 76 -31.31 25.63 -4.82
C ARG A 76 -31.62 26.70 -3.77
N ALA A 77 -30.77 26.85 -2.76
CA ALA A 77 -30.93 27.89 -1.74
C ALA A 77 -30.80 29.29 -2.34
N GLU A 78 -29.78 29.52 -3.17
CA GLU A 78 -29.55 30.79 -3.86
C GLU A 78 -30.69 31.15 -4.82
N ASN A 79 -31.27 30.15 -5.50
CA ASN A 79 -32.34 30.37 -6.47
C ASN A 79 -33.76 30.13 -5.91
N ALA A 80 -33.91 29.94 -4.60
CA ALA A 80 -35.23 29.69 -3.98
C ALA A 80 -36.23 30.83 -4.18
N HIS A 81 -35.75 32.03 -4.51
CA HIS A 81 -36.58 33.20 -4.81
C HIS A 81 -36.76 33.46 -6.32
N ARG A 82 -36.12 32.67 -7.20
CA ARG A 82 -36.13 32.85 -8.67
C ARG A 82 -36.56 31.57 -9.38
N PHE A 83 -37.81 31.15 -9.16
CA PHE A 83 -38.35 30.01 -9.88
C PHE A 83 -38.79 30.38 -11.30
N PRO A 84 -38.45 29.59 -12.32
CA PRO A 84 -38.92 29.83 -13.68
C PRO A 84 -40.44 29.63 -13.78
N THR A 85 -41.11 30.50 -14.54
CA THR A 85 -42.56 30.41 -14.81
C THR A 85 -42.88 29.77 -16.16
N ASN A 86 -41.89 29.63 -17.06
CA ASN A 86 -42.04 29.05 -18.39
C ASN A 86 -41.27 27.72 -18.54
N GLN A 87 -41.63 26.91 -19.53
CA GLN A 87 -40.97 25.62 -19.79
C GLN A 87 -39.50 25.77 -20.18
N ALA A 88 -39.17 26.76 -21.03
CA ALA A 88 -37.80 27.02 -21.45
C ALA A 88 -36.86 27.40 -20.29
N GLY A 89 -37.36 28.18 -19.32
CA GLY A 89 -36.62 28.57 -18.12
C GLY A 89 -36.39 27.39 -17.17
N TRP A 90 -37.34 26.45 -17.08
CA TRP A 90 -37.13 25.19 -16.34
C TRP A 90 -36.01 24.34 -16.94
N TYR A 91 -35.88 24.29 -18.26
CA TYR A 91 -34.76 23.62 -18.92
C TYR A 91 -33.42 24.29 -18.58
N LEU A 92 -33.34 25.63 -18.71
CA LEU A 92 -32.12 26.37 -18.38
C LEU A 92 -31.76 26.27 -16.89
N TYR A 93 -32.74 26.24 -16.01
CA TYR A 93 -32.54 26.04 -14.58
C TYR A 93 -31.86 24.69 -14.28
N HIS A 94 -32.39 23.60 -14.82
CA HIS A 94 -31.81 22.26 -14.62
C HIS A 94 -30.43 22.14 -15.28
N LYS A 95 -30.23 22.74 -16.44
CA LYS A 95 -28.93 22.81 -17.12
C LYS A 95 -27.90 23.50 -16.22
N SER A 96 -28.16 24.72 -15.77
CA SER A 96 -27.26 25.48 -14.88
C SER A 96 -27.03 24.79 -13.53
N LYS A 97 -28.07 24.18 -12.95
CA LYS A 97 -27.94 23.37 -11.73
C LYS A 97 -26.98 22.20 -11.95
N ASN A 98 -27.14 21.45 -13.03
CA ASN A 98 -26.28 20.31 -13.33
C ASN A 98 -24.83 20.72 -13.58
N TYR A 99 -24.56 21.87 -14.22
CA TYR A 99 -23.19 22.39 -14.35
C TYR A 99 -22.56 22.74 -13.01
N ASN A 100 -23.28 23.46 -12.14
CA ASN A 100 -22.77 23.79 -10.81
C ASN A 100 -22.55 22.53 -9.96
N MET A 101 -23.44 21.54 -10.07
CA MET A 101 -23.28 20.23 -9.42
C MET A 101 -22.08 19.45 -9.94
N ALA A 102 -21.85 19.43 -11.26
CA ALA A 102 -20.73 18.74 -11.88
C ALA A 102 -19.39 19.38 -11.48
N LEU A 103 -19.28 20.71 -11.56
CA LEU A 103 -18.07 21.44 -11.15
C LEU A 103 -17.78 21.25 -9.66
N GLY A 104 -18.81 21.40 -8.80
CA GLY A 104 -18.66 21.18 -7.36
C GLY A 104 -18.26 19.74 -7.02
N GLY A 105 -18.80 18.76 -7.76
CA GLY A 105 -18.43 17.35 -7.62
C GLY A 105 -16.98 17.07 -8.02
N ILE A 106 -16.52 17.56 -9.17
CA ILE A 106 -15.14 17.33 -9.65
C ILE A 106 -14.11 17.97 -8.71
N VAL A 107 -14.34 19.22 -8.28
CA VAL A 107 -13.41 19.92 -7.39
C VAL A 107 -13.30 19.22 -6.03
N GLU A 108 -14.42 18.88 -5.42
CA GLU A 108 -14.43 18.16 -4.14
C GLU A 108 -13.88 16.73 -4.28
N GLY A 109 -14.20 16.07 -5.40
CA GLY A 109 -13.64 14.78 -5.80
C GLY A 109 -12.12 14.80 -5.85
N CYS A 110 -11.51 15.74 -6.56
CA CYS A 110 -10.04 15.87 -6.62
C CYS A 110 -9.43 16.12 -5.24
N LYS A 111 -10.06 16.97 -4.42
CA LYS A 111 -9.59 17.28 -3.06
C LYS A 111 -9.64 16.06 -2.14
N MET A 112 -10.77 15.34 -2.12
CA MET A 112 -10.95 14.14 -1.29
C MET A 112 -10.10 12.97 -1.80
N GLY A 113 -10.03 12.77 -3.11
CA GLY A 113 -9.18 11.77 -3.75
C GLY A 113 -7.70 12.00 -3.42
N GLY A 114 -7.21 13.23 -3.58
CA GLY A 114 -5.82 13.58 -3.25
C GLY A 114 -5.49 13.36 -1.77
N LYS A 115 -6.39 13.79 -0.86
CA LYS A 115 -6.21 13.57 0.58
C LYS A 115 -6.17 12.09 0.93
N THR A 116 -7.08 11.29 0.35
CA THR A 116 -7.16 9.85 0.62
C THR A 116 -5.94 9.12 0.05
N GLY A 117 -5.54 9.44 -1.18
CA GLY A 117 -4.34 8.88 -1.81
C GLY A 117 -3.07 9.18 -1.03
N LEU A 118 -2.92 10.42 -0.52
CA LEU A 118 -1.79 10.80 0.33
C LEU A 118 -1.73 9.94 1.60
N TRP A 119 -2.83 9.83 2.35
CA TRP A 119 -2.85 9.07 3.60
C TRP A 119 -2.66 7.57 3.40
N VAL A 120 -3.19 7.00 2.31
CA VAL A 120 -2.91 5.61 1.94
C VAL A 120 -1.44 5.42 1.55
N GLY A 121 -0.84 6.38 0.85
CA GLY A 121 0.60 6.36 0.54
C GLY A 121 1.45 6.38 1.82
N VAL A 122 1.09 7.21 2.79
CA VAL A 122 1.74 7.24 4.12
C VAL A 122 1.59 5.89 4.84
N PHE A 123 0.41 5.27 4.77
CA PHE A 123 0.17 3.96 5.36
C PHE A 123 1.06 2.87 4.73
N VAL A 124 1.08 2.76 3.41
CA VAL A 124 1.90 1.77 2.69
C VAL A 124 3.40 2.04 2.90
N GLY A 125 3.80 3.30 2.98
CA GLY A 125 5.17 3.67 3.34
C GLY A 125 5.53 3.24 4.77
N MET A 126 4.62 3.44 5.73
CA MET A 126 4.79 2.99 7.11
C MET A 126 4.90 1.47 7.21
N GLU A 127 4.14 0.70 6.43
CA GLU A 127 4.31 -0.76 6.37
C GLU A 127 5.73 -1.15 5.96
N GLU A 128 6.28 -0.51 4.93
CA GLU A 128 7.63 -0.79 4.46
C GLU A 128 8.69 -0.39 5.49
N CYS A 129 8.50 0.76 6.16
CA CYS A 129 9.38 1.19 7.25
C CYS A 129 9.36 0.22 8.43
N VAL A 130 8.19 -0.29 8.82
CA VAL A 130 8.05 -1.26 9.91
C VAL A 130 8.67 -2.61 9.53
N ASP A 131 8.44 -3.07 8.29
CA ASP A 131 9.05 -4.30 7.79
C ASP A 131 10.58 -4.17 7.75
N TRP A 132 11.12 -3.05 7.25
CA TRP A 132 12.57 -2.79 7.25
C TRP A 132 13.16 -2.71 8.66
N GLY A 133 12.52 -1.97 9.56
CA GLY A 133 12.97 -1.84 10.95
C GLY A 133 12.95 -3.18 11.70
N ARG A 134 11.91 -3.99 11.52
CA ARG A 134 11.82 -5.33 12.13
C ARG A 134 12.84 -6.29 11.56
N ASN A 135 13.13 -6.21 10.26
CA ASN A 135 14.16 -7.02 9.63
C ASN A 135 15.56 -6.62 10.09
N ALA A 136 15.83 -5.33 10.26
CA ALA A 136 17.10 -4.85 10.80
C ALA A 136 17.33 -5.38 12.23
N VAL A 137 16.31 -5.27 13.09
CA VAL A 137 16.39 -5.78 14.47
C VAL A 137 16.51 -7.31 14.52
N ARG A 138 15.73 -8.04 13.72
CA ARG A 138 15.84 -9.52 13.64
C ARG A 138 17.19 -9.96 13.08
N GLY A 139 17.74 -9.25 12.10
CA GLY A 139 19.07 -9.53 11.57
C GLY A 139 20.19 -9.38 12.62
N LEU A 140 20.01 -8.48 13.59
CA LEU A 140 20.92 -8.32 14.73
C LEU A 140 20.77 -9.41 15.80
N VAL A 141 19.57 -9.97 15.99
CA VAL A 141 19.25 -10.87 17.11
C VAL A 141 19.24 -12.37 16.72
N VAL A 142 18.78 -12.71 15.52
CA VAL A 142 18.44 -14.09 15.12
C VAL A 142 19.33 -14.61 13.97
N GLY A 143 20.16 -13.75 13.37
CA GLY A 143 20.95 -14.08 12.19
C GLY A 143 20.16 -13.99 10.88
N LYS A 144 20.87 -13.98 9.75
CA LYS A 144 20.39 -13.61 8.40
C LYS A 144 19.38 -14.59 7.79
N ASP A 145 19.09 -15.71 8.45
CA ASP A 145 18.28 -16.82 7.95
C ASP A 145 16.82 -16.79 8.45
N GLY A 146 16.45 -15.81 9.29
CA GLY A 146 15.09 -15.60 9.73
C GLY A 146 14.20 -15.07 8.60
N GLY A 147 13.51 -15.97 7.90
CA GLY A 147 12.65 -15.67 6.74
C GLY A 147 11.74 -14.45 6.89
N MET A 148 11.59 -13.71 5.78
CA MET A 148 10.86 -12.45 5.66
C MET A 148 9.34 -12.63 5.85
N SER A 149 8.89 -12.74 7.10
CA SER A 149 7.47 -12.95 7.42
C SER A 149 6.77 -11.61 7.61
N ARG A 150 6.00 -11.18 6.60
CA ARG A 150 5.24 -9.92 6.58
C ARG A 150 3.84 -10.14 7.18
N ASP A 151 3.77 -10.24 8.50
CA ASP A 151 2.57 -10.63 9.27
C ASP A 151 1.61 -9.46 9.59
N VAL A 152 0.38 -9.78 10.02
CA VAL A 152 -0.66 -8.85 10.55
C VAL A 152 -0.12 -7.81 11.55
N LEU A 153 0.92 -8.17 12.31
CA LEU A 153 1.55 -7.28 13.28
C LEU A 153 2.19 -6.05 12.62
N SER A 154 2.80 -6.19 11.43
CA SER A 154 3.37 -5.03 10.76
C SER A 154 2.28 -4.10 10.19
N THR A 155 1.14 -4.65 9.79
CA THR A 155 -0.05 -3.90 9.37
C THR A 155 -0.69 -3.14 10.53
N ILE A 156 -0.75 -3.74 11.72
CA ILE A 156 -1.20 -3.07 12.96
C ILE A 156 -0.27 -1.93 13.35
N LEU A 157 1.05 -2.20 13.39
CA LEU A 157 2.06 -1.19 13.73
C LEU A 157 2.08 -0.05 12.73
N ALA A 158 1.95 -0.34 11.44
CA ALA A 158 1.80 0.66 10.40
C ALA A 158 0.53 1.51 10.63
N GLY A 159 -0.60 0.88 10.94
CA GLY A 159 -1.85 1.59 11.25
C GLY A 159 -1.73 2.51 12.46
N VAL A 160 -1.06 2.07 13.53
CA VAL A 160 -0.78 2.91 14.71
C VAL A 160 0.21 4.03 14.37
N GLY A 161 1.26 3.74 13.59
CA GLY A 161 2.26 4.72 13.15
C GLY A 161 1.66 5.82 12.29
N THR A 162 0.83 5.44 11.30
CA THR A 162 0.08 6.40 10.46
C THR A 162 -0.91 7.20 11.29
N ALA A 163 -1.60 6.59 12.27
CA ALA A 163 -2.49 7.31 13.18
C ALA A 163 -1.74 8.30 14.10
N GLY A 164 -0.53 7.94 14.54
CA GLY A 164 0.37 8.83 15.29
C GLY A 164 0.80 10.02 14.44
N MET A 165 1.25 9.76 13.21
CA MET A 165 1.61 10.81 12.25
C MET A 165 0.43 11.73 11.93
N PHE A 166 -0.77 11.16 11.73
CA PHE A 166 -2.01 11.92 11.54
C PHE A 166 -2.34 12.83 12.72
N SER A 167 -2.19 12.32 13.94
CA SER A 167 -2.47 13.06 15.17
C SER A 167 -1.47 14.18 15.40
N ALA A 168 -0.19 13.96 15.09
CA ALA A 168 0.86 14.98 15.15
C ALA A 168 0.60 16.10 14.12
N TRP A 169 0.24 15.74 12.88
CA TRP A 169 -0.09 16.69 11.82
C TRP A 169 -1.24 17.63 12.22
N HIS A 170 -2.26 17.11 12.89
CA HIS A 170 -3.43 17.89 13.33
C HIS A 170 -3.32 18.43 14.77
N ARG A 171 -2.16 18.25 15.43
CA ARG A 171 -1.88 18.69 16.81
C ARG A 171 -2.99 18.32 17.80
N PHE A 172 -3.40 17.05 17.80
CA PHE A 172 -4.47 16.59 18.67
C PHE A 172 -4.04 16.47 20.16
N PRO A 173 -4.99 16.71 21.10
CA PRO A 173 -4.75 16.43 22.51
C PRO A 173 -4.61 14.92 22.74
N VAL A 174 -3.89 14.55 23.81
CA VAL A 174 -3.50 13.15 24.11
C VAL A 174 -4.68 12.18 24.08
N ALA A 175 -5.84 12.57 24.62
CA ALA A 175 -7.04 11.74 24.61
C ALA A 175 -7.54 11.40 23.19
N THR A 176 -7.50 12.37 22.27
CA THR A 176 -7.89 12.18 20.87
C THR A 176 -6.88 11.33 20.14
N THR A 177 -5.58 11.54 20.39
CA THR A 177 -4.50 10.72 19.83
C THR A 177 -4.64 9.24 20.19
N VAL A 178 -4.94 8.93 21.45
CA VAL A 178 -5.19 7.53 21.89
C VAL A 178 -6.38 6.93 21.16
N ARG A 179 -7.47 7.70 20.97
CA ARG A 179 -8.64 7.23 20.22
C ARG A 179 -8.29 6.96 18.75
N THR A 180 -7.56 7.85 18.10
CA THR A 180 -7.12 7.69 16.71
C THR A 180 -6.18 6.49 16.59
N ALA A 181 -5.25 6.29 17.54
CA ALA A 181 -4.36 5.14 17.58
C ALA A 181 -5.12 3.81 17.74
N LYS A 182 -6.13 3.77 18.63
CA LYS A 182 -7.01 2.59 18.77
C LYS A 182 -7.74 2.27 17.48
N MET A 183 -8.22 3.29 16.76
CA MET A 183 -8.86 3.08 15.45
C MET A 183 -7.84 2.59 14.43
N GLY A 184 -6.65 3.19 14.37
CA GLY A 184 -5.54 2.74 13.51
C GLY A 184 -5.19 1.27 13.75
N ALA A 185 -5.11 0.84 15.01
CA ALA A 185 -4.86 -0.55 15.37
C ALA A 185 -5.98 -1.49 14.91
N LYS A 186 -7.26 -1.12 15.09
CA LYS A 186 -8.40 -1.92 14.62
C LYS A 186 -8.43 -2.06 13.10
N TYR A 187 -8.22 -0.97 12.38
CA TYR A 187 -8.18 -1.00 10.92
C TYR A 187 -6.96 -1.76 10.40
N GLY A 188 -5.79 -1.60 11.03
CA GLY A 188 -4.59 -2.37 10.71
C GLY A 188 -4.78 -3.87 10.93
N LEU A 189 -5.46 -4.27 12.02
CA LEU A 189 -5.81 -5.67 12.27
C LEU A 189 -6.76 -6.20 11.21
N ALA A 190 -7.84 -5.46 10.91
CA ALA A 190 -8.82 -5.88 9.91
C ALA A 190 -8.17 -6.04 8.51
N LEU A 191 -7.34 -5.08 8.11
CA LEU A 191 -6.61 -5.15 6.84
C LEU A 191 -5.59 -6.29 6.83
N GLY A 192 -4.82 -6.48 7.90
CA GLY A 192 -3.86 -7.56 7.99
C GLY A 192 -4.50 -8.95 7.92
N VAL A 193 -5.66 -9.15 8.56
CA VAL A 193 -6.43 -10.41 8.44
C VAL A 193 -6.89 -10.64 6.99
N VAL A 194 -7.33 -9.59 6.29
CA VAL A 194 -7.70 -9.68 4.87
C VAL A 194 -6.47 -10.01 4.00
N GLU A 195 -5.33 -9.36 4.24
CA GLU A 195 -4.08 -9.62 3.53
C GLU A 195 -3.58 -11.06 3.73
N ASP A 196 -3.71 -11.58 4.94
CA ASP A 196 -3.36 -12.96 5.29
C ASP A 196 -4.32 -13.95 4.61
N ALA A 197 -5.64 -13.69 4.63
CA ALA A 197 -6.62 -14.52 3.94
C ALA A 197 -6.37 -14.58 2.43
N VAL A 198 -6.07 -13.43 1.79
CA VAL A 198 -5.74 -13.36 0.37
C VAL A 198 -4.40 -14.05 0.08
N SER A 199 -3.42 -13.93 0.98
CA SER A 199 -2.12 -14.60 0.85
C SER A 199 -2.24 -16.12 0.97
N PHE A 200 -3.08 -16.60 1.89
CA PHE A 200 -3.41 -18.01 2.06
C PHE A 200 -4.11 -18.58 0.81
N ALA A 201 -5.12 -17.87 0.29
CA ALA A 201 -5.83 -18.27 -0.93
C ALA A 201 -4.93 -18.34 -2.17
N ARG A 202 -3.83 -17.58 -2.20
CA ARG A 202 -2.82 -17.62 -3.28
C ARG A 202 -1.71 -18.66 -3.05
N GLY A 203 -1.82 -19.53 -2.04
CA GLY A 203 -0.88 -20.61 -1.78
C GLY A 203 0.44 -20.17 -1.14
N ARG A 204 0.52 -18.98 -0.54
CA ARG A 204 1.71 -18.55 0.21
C ARG A 204 1.69 -19.22 1.59
N LYS A 205 2.78 -19.91 1.96
CA LYS A 205 2.98 -20.45 3.31
C LYS A 205 3.11 -19.29 4.30
N LEU A 206 2.08 -19.06 5.11
CA LEU A 206 2.12 -18.08 6.21
C LEU A 206 2.91 -18.70 7.37
N GLY A 207 3.97 -18.03 7.82
CA GLY A 207 4.83 -18.54 8.89
C GLY A 207 4.10 -18.83 10.21
N TYR A 208 3.00 -18.12 10.50
CA TYR A 208 2.17 -18.42 11.67
C TYR A 208 1.36 -19.71 11.51
N VAL A 209 0.91 -20.08 10.31
CA VAL A 209 0.19 -21.35 10.09
C VAL A 209 1.12 -22.53 10.33
N GLU A 210 2.41 -22.40 9.99
CA GLU A 210 3.41 -23.44 10.26
C GLU A 210 3.82 -23.47 11.74
N PHE A 211 3.95 -22.31 12.40
CA PHE A 211 4.17 -22.23 13.85
C PHE A 211 2.98 -22.78 14.64
N LEU A 212 1.75 -22.45 14.25
CA LEU A 212 0.51 -22.93 14.88
C LEU A 212 0.29 -24.41 14.57
N ARG A 213 0.55 -24.88 13.35
CA ARG A 213 0.53 -26.31 13.02
C ARG A 213 1.59 -27.06 13.82
N ARG A 214 2.79 -26.51 13.98
CA ARG A 214 3.85 -27.13 14.78
C ARG A 214 3.56 -27.12 16.28
N HIS A 215 2.88 -26.10 16.82
CA HIS A 215 2.52 -26.03 18.24
C HIS A 215 1.20 -26.71 18.61
N VAL A 216 0.24 -26.78 17.68
CA VAL A 216 -1.10 -27.34 17.93
C VAL A 216 -1.24 -28.76 17.36
N PHE A 217 -0.52 -29.10 16.28
CA PHE A 217 -0.53 -30.44 15.66
C PHE A 217 0.81 -31.18 15.73
N GLY A 218 1.91 -30.56 16.20
CA GLY A 218 3.25 -31.17 16.24
C GLY A 218 3.56 -31.96 17.51
N GLY A 219 2.60 -32.75 18.00
CA GLY A 219 2.76 -33.62 19.17
C GLY A 219 3.14 -35.08 18.86
N GLU A 220 3.13 -35.51 17.59
CA GLU A 220 3.38 -36.91 17.24
C GLU A 220 4.28 -37.00 16.01
N ASP A 221 5.59 -37.03 16.25
CA ASP A 221 6.55 -37.72 15.39
C ASP A 221 7.59 -38.37 16.33
N LYS A 222 7.14 -39.39 17.07
CA LYS A 222 8.01 -40.38 17.73
C LYS A 222 7.81 -41.74 17.07
N GLU A 223 8.19 -41.87 15.81
CA GLU A 223 8.37 -43.16 15.16
C GLU A 223 9.70 -43.14 14.40
N GLY A 224 10.77 -43.41 15.14
CA GLY A 224 12.13 -43.54 14.60
C GLY A 224 13.12 -44.22 15.54
N GLU A 225 12.66 -44.69 16.70
CA GLU A 225 13.50 -45.36 17.72
C GLU A 225 12.85 -46.69 18.14
N ALA A 226 12.58 -47.55 17.15
CA ALA A 226 12.21 -48.95 17.38
C ALA A 226 12.93 -49.94 16.45
N ASP A 227 13.61 -49.47 15.39
CA ASP A 227 14.26 -50.34 14.39
C ASP A 227 15.79 -50.45 14.55
N ALA A 228 16.37 -49.90 15.63
CA ALA A 228 17.81 -49.98 15.93
C ALA A 228 18.16 -50.89 17.13
N ALA A 229 17.16 -51.59 17.71
CA ALA A 229 17.37 -52.50 18.84
C ALA A 229 17.18 -53.99 18.49
N VAL A 230 16.89 -54.32 17.23
CA VAL A 230 16.84 -55.70 16.73
C VAL A 230 17.51 -55.74 15.35
N GLY A 231 18.84 -55.68 15.35
CA GLY A 231 19.69 -55.84 14.17
C GLY A 231 21.12 -56.12 14.56
#